data_AF-A0A7C1SDU9-F1
#
_entry.id   AF-A0A7C1SDU9-F1
#
_cell.length_a   1.000
_cell.length_b   1.000
_cell.length_c   1.000
_cell.angle_alpha   90.00
_cell.angle_beta   90.00
_cell.angle_gamma   90.00
#
_symmetry.space_group_name_H-M   'P 1'
#
loop_
_entity.id
_entity.type
_entity.pdbx_description
1 polymer ?
#
loop_
_entity_poly.entity_id
_entity_poly.type
_entity_poly.pdbx_seq_one_letter_code
_entity_poly.pdbx_strand_id
1 'polypeptide(L)'
;MKSKGYDVFGNIVVMKFSKDVKARDKKQFAEKFLKGNKPIKTVLEKTGKFKGRLRKMQTRYIAGEKTKEALYKENGCVFRFNIDTTYFSPRLSNERKEIAKAVRRGEKVLVMFAGVAPYSVVIAKNSKAGKVVSVEINKEANKYAKLNVELNKLKKRV
;
A
#
# COMPACT_ATOMS: atom_id res chain seq x y z
N MET A 1 -5.24 -15.43 -22.34
CA MET A 1 -5.90 -15.07 -21.06
C MET A 1 -5.71 -13.58 -20.81
N LYS A 2 -6.75 -12.75 -20.88
CA LYS A 2 -6.61 -11.28 -20.72
C LYS A 2 -6.80 -10.89 -19.25
N SER A 3 -5.71 -10.55 -18.55
CA SER A 3 -5.82 -9.86 -17.25
C SER A 3 -6.23 -8.40 -17.50
N LYS A 4 -7.13 -7.83 -16.68
CA LYS A 4 -7.54 -6.42 -16.80
C LYS A 4 -6.53 -5.46 -16.15
N GLY A 5 -5.25 -5.84 -16.12
CA GLY A 5 -4.18 -5.20 -15.36
C GLY A 5 -4.06 -5.69 -13.91
N TYR A 6 -2.97 -5.30 -13.28
CA TYR A 6 -2.64 -5.63 -11.89
C TYR A 6 -1.98 -4.43 -11.19
N ASP A 7 -2.04 -4.42 -9.87
CA ASP A 7 -1.35 -3.45 -9.02
C ASP A 7 -0.32 -4.18 -8.14
N VAL A 8 0.90 -3.65 -8.06
CA VAL A 8 2.00 -4.23 -7.26
C VAL A 8 2.13 -3.48 -5.94
N PHE A 9 2.00 -4.21 -4.84
CA PHE A 9 2.11 -3.74 -3.47
C PHE A 9 3.37 -4.32 -2.81
N GLY A 10 4.50 -4.21 -3.51
CA GLY A 10 5.79 -4.69 -3.01
C GLY A 10 5.91 -6.19 -3.22
N ASN A 11 5.87 -6.98 -2.15
CA ASN A 11 5.89 -8.45 -2.22
C ASN A 11 4.55 -9.07 -2.64
N ILE A 12 3.47 -8.29 -2.76
CA ILE A 12 2.14 -8.78 -3.16
C ILE A 12 1.72 -8.16 -4.48
N VAL A 13 1.12 -8.95 -5.37
CA VAL A 13 0.41 -8.45 -6.56
C VAL A 13 -1.09 -8.70 -6.43
N VAL A 14 -1.90 -7.69 -6.77
CA VAL A 14 -3.36 -7.79 -6.80
C VAL A 14 -3.84 -7.72 -8.25
N MET A 15 -4.38 -8.83 -8.74
CA MET A 15 -4.83 -9.01 -10.11
C MET A 15 -6.35 -8.83 -10.24
N LYS A 16 -6.79 -8.47 -11.45
CA LYS A 16 -8.20 -8.42 -11.84
C LYS A 16 -8.45 -9.41 -12.96
N PHE A 17 -9.30 -10.40 -12.69
CA PHE A 17 -9.75 -11.37 -13.68
C PHE A 17 -11.20 -11.06 -14.09
N SER A 18 -11.56 -11.42 -15.33
CA SER A 18 -12.96 -11.43 -15.76
C SER A 18 -13.72 -12.56 -15.06
N LYS A 19 -15.04 -12.44 -14.93
CA LYS A 19 -15.88 -13.38 -14.17
C LYS A 19 -15.91 -14.79 -14.78
N ASP A 20 -15.71 -14.89 -16.09
CA ASP A 20 -15.67 -16.10 -16.91
C ASP A 20 -14.40 -16.93 -16.74
N VAL A 21 -13.34 -16.39 -16.14
CA VAL A 21 -12.08 -17.11 -15.95
C VAL A 21 -12.23 -18.15 -14.83
N LYS A 22 -11.95 -19.42 -15.14
CA LYS A 22 -12.04 -20.52 -14.16
C LYS A 22 -10.93 -20.42 -13.10
N ALA A 23 -11.22 -20.91 -11.90
CA ALA A 23 -10.28 -20.87 -10.78
C ALA A 23 -8.94 -21.57 -11.07
N ARG A 24 -8.99 -22.71 -11.80
CA ARG A 24 -7.78 -23.45 -12.24
C ARG A 24 -6.87 -22.57 -13.10
N ASP A 25 -7.44 -21.85 -14.06
CA ASP A 25 -6.68 -21.01 -15.00
C ASP A 25 -6.07 -19.80 -14.27
N LYS A 26 -6.82 -19.19 -13.32
CA LYS A 26 -6.29 -18.12 -12.46
C LYS A 26 -5.07 -18.59 -11.67
N LYS A 27 -5.15 -19.80 -11.07
CA LYS A 27 -4.06 -20.38 -10.29
C LYS A 27 -2.84 -20.67 -11.15
N GLN A 28 -3.02 -21.33 -12.31
CA GLN A 28 -1.93 -21.63 -13.22
C GLN A 28 -1.20 -20.36 -13.70
N PHE A 29 -1.95 -19.32 -14.04
CA PHE A 29 -1.38 -18.03 -14.41
C PHE A 29 -0.62 -17.37 -13.25
N ALA A 30 -1.19 -17.38 -12.04
CA ALA A 30 -0.56 -16.81 -10.85
C ALA A 30 0.76 -17.52 -10.49
N GLU A 31 0.81 -18.84 -10.59
CA GLU A 31 2.04 -19.62 -10.36
C GLU A 31 3.11 -19.31 -11.42
N LYS A 32 2.73 -19.20 -12.69
CA LYS A 32 3.64 -18.76 -13.75
C LYS A 32 4.15 -17.34 -13.51
N PHE A 33 3.28 -16.44 -13.05
CA PHE A 33 3.64 -15.06 -12.73
C PHE A 33 4.68 -15.00 -11.60
N LEU A 34 4.49 -15.77 -10.52
CA LEU A 34 5.44 -15.85 -9.40
C LEU A 34 6.81 -16.34 -9.84
N LYS A 35 6.88 -17.36 -10.70
CA LYS A 35 8.15 -17.87 -11.25
C LYS A 35 8.93 -16.80 -12.03
N GLY A 36 8.23 -15.93 -12.76
CA GLY A 36 8.83 -14.82 -13.52
C GLY A 36 9.16 -13.58 -12.70
N ASN A 37 8.62 -13.44 -11.48
CA ASN A 37 8.71 -12.21 -10.68
C ASN A 37 9.20 -12.50 -9.26
N LYS A 38 10.50 -12.80 -9.11
CA LYS A 38 11.10 -13.22 -7.81
C LYS A 38 10.78 -12.33 -6.59
N PRO A 39 10.66 -10.99 -6.70
CA PRO A 39 10.29 -10.15 -5.56
C PRO A 39 8.84 -10.35 -5.07
N ILE A 40 7.95 -10.83 -5.96
CA ILE A 40 6.55 -11.10 -5.62
C ILE A 40 6.46 -12.48 -4.98
N LYS A 41 5.85 -12.52 -3.81
CA LYS A 41 5.65 -13.74 -3.02
C LYS A 41 4.21 -14.18 -2.96
N THR A 42 3.26 -13.27 -3.15
CA THR A 42 1.82 -13.56 -3.06
C THR A 42 1.05 -12.97 -4.24
N VAL A 43 0.14 -13.76 -4.81
CA VAL A 43 -0.86 -13.30 -5.80
C VAL A 43 -2.25 -13.33 -5.18
N LEU A 44 -2.92 -12.18 -5.21
CA LEU A 44 -4.29 -11.99 -4.79
C LEU A 44 -5.17 -11.60 -5.99
N GLU A 45 -6.44 -11.95 -5.95
CA GLU A 45 -7.49 -11.45 -6.84
C GLU A 45 -8.32 -10.39 -6.11
N LYS A 46 -8.56 -9.25 -6.76
CA LYS A 46 -9.50 -8.24 -6.27
C LYS A 46 -10.94 -8.72 -6.51
N THR A 47 -11.73 -8.88 -5.45
CA THR A 47 -13.10 -9.42 -5.52
C THR A 47 -14.19 -8.35 -5.54
N GLY A 48 -13.84 -7.05 -5.39
CA GLY A 48 -14.81 -5.97 -5.39
C GLY A 48 -14.21 -4.57 -5.53
N LYS A 49 -15.09 -3.56 -5.58
CA LYS A 49 -14.70 -2.15 -5.46
C LYS A 49 -14.36 -1.82 -3.99
N PHE A 50 -13.63 -0.74 -3.77
CA PHE A 50 -13.49 -0.19 -2.42
C PHE A 50 -14.87 0.21 -1.89
N LYS A 51 -15.18 -0.15 -0.63
CA LYS A 51 -16.50 0.10 -0.02
C LYS A 51 -16.37 0.55 1.44
N GLY A 52 -17.45 1.17 1.92
CA GLY A 52 -17.62 1.58 3.32
C GLY A 52 -16.77 2.78 3.72
N ARG A 53 -17.01 3.27 4.94
CA ARG A 53 -16.35 4.45 5.52
C ARG A 53 -14.82 4.36 5.54
N LEU A 54 -14.27 3.16 5.68
CA LEU A 54 -12.82 2.92 5.76
C LEU A 54 -12.17 2.59 4.41
N ARG A 55 -12.94 2.62 3.31
CA ARG A 55 -12.44 2.43 1.93
C ARG A 55 -11.56 1.18 1.77
N LYS A 56 -11.98 0.05 2.34
CA LYS A 56 -11.22 -1.22 2.29
C LYS A 56 -11.44 -1.93 0.96
N MET A 57 -10.41 -2.58 0.43
CA MET A 57 -10.59 -3.56 -0.65
C MET A 57 -10.83 -4.96 -0.07
N GLN A 58 -11.40 -5.83 -0.90
CA GLN A 58 -11.53 -7.23 -0.59
C GLN A 58 -10.74 -8.03 -1.61
N THR A 59 -9.97 -8.99 -1.10
CA THR A 59 -9.13 -9.84 -1.93
C THR A 59 -9.30 -11.32 -1.60
N ARG A 60 -9.11 -12.14 -2.62
CA ARG A 60 -9.04 -13.60 -2.54
C ARG A 60 -7.63 -14.06 -2.82
N TYR A 61 -7.09 -14.96 -2.01
CA TYR A 61 -5.79 -15.57 -2.27
C TYR A 61 -5.86 -16.49 -3.50
N ILE A 62 -4.82 -16.44 -4.35
CA ILE A 62 -4.70 -17.29 -5.54
C ILE A 62 -3.49 -18.22 -5.46
N ALA A 63 -2.28 -17.67 -5.22
CA ALA A 63 -1.04 -18.46 -5.19
C ALA A 63 0.09 -17.77 -4.37
N GLY A 64 1.09 -18.55 -3.98
CA GLY A 64 2.29 -18.10 -3.27
C GLY A 64 2.21 -18.24 -1.75
N GLU A 65 2.85 -17.32 -1.03
CA GLU A 65 2.76 -17.24 0.43
C GLU A 65 1.34 -16.83 0.86
N LYS A 66 0.78 -17.49 1.88
CA LYS A 66 -0.55 -17.17 2.40
C LYS A 66 -0.52 -15.96 3.33
N THR A 67 -0.27 -14.78 2.77
CA THR A 67 -0.29 -13.51 3.51
C THR A 67 -1.08 -12.42 2.80
N LYS A 68 -1.56 -11.43 3.56
CA LYS A 68 -2.13 -10.18 3.02
C LYS A 68 -1.35 -8.95 3.50
N GLU A 69 -0.25 -9.16 4.22
CA GLU A 69 0.64 -8.10 4.67
C GLU A 69 1.68 -7.79 3.59
N ALA A 70 1.56 -6.59 3.04
CA ALA A 70 2.48 -6.05 2.06
C ALA A 70 3.70 -5.43 2.75
N LEU A 71 4.87 -5.61 2.14
CA LEU A 71 6.09 -4.84 2.37
C LEU A 71 6.39 -4.05 1.09
N TYR A 72 6.06 -2.77 1.10
CA TYR A 72 6.12 -1.88 -0.05
C TYR A 72 7.22 -0.82 0.13
N LYS A 73 7.87 -0.43 -0.97
CA LYS A 73 8.90 0.61 -0.96
C LYS A 73 8.59 1.65 -2.02
N GLU A 74 8.77 2.92 -1.66
CA GLU A 74 8.69 4.06 -2.56
C GLU A 74 9.41 5.26 -1.97
N ASN A 75 9.88 6.21 -2.79
CA ASN A 75 10.42 7.49 -2.31
C ASN A 75 11.44 7.37 -1.16
N GLY A 76 12.28 6.32 -1.17
CA GLY A 76 13.24 6.03 -0.09
C GLY A 76 12.63 5.59 1.26
N CYS A 77 11.34 5.29 1.27
CA CYS A 77 10.55 4.90 2.43
C CYS A 77 10.07 3.44 2.32
N VAL A 78 9.83 2.80 3.47
CA VAL A 78 9.34 1.43 3.58
C VAL A 78 8.01 1.40 4.31
N PHE A 79 7.04 0.66 3.79
CA PHE A 79 5.69 0.56 4.32
C PHE A 79 5.29 -0.89 4.54
N ARG A 80 4.73 -1.17 5.71
CA ARG A 80 3.99 -2.39 6.02
C ARG A 80 2.51 -2.07 6.20
N PHE A 81 1.65 -2.92 5.62
CA PHE A 81 0.21 -2.82 5.78
C PHE A 81 -0.51 -4.08 5.29
N ASN A 82 -1.69 -4.35 5.85
CA ASN A 82 -2.57 -5.39 5.36
C ASN A 82 -3.52 -4.85 4.29
N ILE A 83 -3.53 -5.52 3.14
CA ILE A 83 -4.28 -5.16 1.93
C ILE A 83 -5.81 -5.09 2.14
N ASP A 84 -6.37 -5.91 3.02
CA ASP A 84 -7.82 -6.00 3.21
C ASP A 84 -8.32 -5.13 4.38
N THR A 85 -7.46 -4.83 5.35
CA THR A 85 -7.86 -4.04 6.53
C THR A 85 -7.52 -2.56 6.40
N THR A 86 -6.71 -2.17 5.42
CA THR A 86 -6.27 -0.79 5.20
C THR A 86 -6.46 -0.33 3.75
N TYR A 87 -6.47 0.98 3.54
CA TYR A 87 -6.41 1.56 2.20
C TYR A 87 -4.96 1.94 1.87
N PHE A 88 -4.50 1.54 0.69
CA PHE A 88 -3.23 1.96 0.11
C PHE A 88 -3.34 2.00 -1.42
N SER A 89 -2.65 2.95 -2.05
CA SER A 89 -2.52 3.01 -3.51
C SER A 89 -1.07 3.27 -3.91
N PRO A 90 -0.41 2.31 -4.60
CA PRO A 90 0.94 2.51 -5.13
C PRO A 90 0.96 3.55 -6.25
N ARG A 91 -0.19 3.81 -6.91
CA ARG A 91 -0.31 4.79 -8.00
C ARG A 91 -0.15 6.24 -7.53
N LEU A 92 -0.30 6.50 -6.23
CA LEU A 92 -0.13 7.81 -5.63
C LEU A 92 1.33 8.11 -5.21
N SER A 93 2.29 7.26 -5.61
CA SER A 93 3.70 7.41 -5.24
C SER A 93 4.31 8.73 -5.68
N ASN A 94 4.07 9.11 -6.94
CA ASN A 94 4.57 10.37 -7.51
C ASN A 94 3.93 11.57 -6.82
N GLU A 95 2.62 11.53 -6.59
CA GLU A 95 1.90 12.61 -5.90
C GLU A 95 2.47 12.88 -4.50
N ARG A 96 2.75 11.82 -3.74
CA ARG A 96 3.41 11.94 -2.43
C ARG A 96 4.78 12.60 -2.51
N LYS A 97 5.54 12.30 -3.57
CA LYS A 97 6.86 12.91 -3.82
C LYS A 97 6.74 14.39 -4.12
N GLU A 98 5.80 14.79 -4.99
CA GLU A 98 5.60 16.19 -5.36
C GLU A 98 5.11 17.02 -4.17
N ILE A 99 4.15 16.51 -3.38
CA ILE A 99 3.71 17.17 -2.15
C ILE A 99 4.88 17.33 -1.17
N ALA A 100 5.72 16.30 -0.98
CA ALA A 100 6.88 16.42 -0.10
C ALA A 100 7.90 17.48 -0.56
N LYS A 101 8.08 17.68 -1.89
CA LYS A 101 8.94 18.74 -2.43
C LYS A 101 8.38 20.14 -2.20
N ALA A 102 7.06 20.28 -2.21
CA ALA A 102 6.39 21.57 -2.02
C ALA A 102 6.49 22.09 -0.57
N VAL A 103 6.72 21.19 0.40
CA VAL A 103 6.79 21.54 1.82
C VAL A 103 8.07 22.31 2.14
N ARG A 104 7.91 23.51 2.72
CA ARG A 104 9.01 24.42 3.04
C ARG A 104 9.61 24.10 4.41
N ARG A 105 10.82 24.61 4.65
CA ARG A 105 11.54 24.40 5.92
C ARG A 105 10.73 24.95 7.09
N GLY A 106 10.54 24.13 8.11
CA GLY A 106 9.89 24.51 9.36
C GLY A 106 8.36 24.41 9.36
N GLU A 107 7.73 24.11 8.23
CA GLU A 107 6.26 24.00 8.16
C GLU A 107 5.73 22.88 9.07
N LYS A 108 4.55 23.13 9.64
CA LYS A 108 3.76 22.13 10.36
C LYS A 108 2.67 21.62 9.42
N VAL A 109 2.71 20.33 9.11
CA VAL A 109 1.82 19.71 8.11
C VAL A 109 0.80 18.82 8.81
N LEU A 110 -0.49 19.04 8.52
CA LEU A 110 -1.56 18.13 8.94
C LEU A 110 -1.97 17.25 7.76
N VAL A 111 -1.88 15.94 7.94
CA VAL A 111 -2.38 14.94 6.99
C VAL A 111 -3.66 14.33 7.54
N MET A 112 -4.79 14.77 6.99
CA MET A 112 -6.08 14.15 7.25
C MET A 112 -6.22 12.85 6.45
N PHE A 113 -6.92 11.86 7.01
CA PHE A 113 -7.15 10.55 6.40
C PHE A 113 -5.84 9.84 6.05
N ALA A 114 -4.92 9.81 7.00
CA ALA A 114 -3.53 9.41 6.78
C ALA A 114 -3.37 7.93 6.40
N GLY A 115 -4.36 7.07 6.58
CA GLY A 115 -4.27 5.63 6.33
C GLY A 115 -3.09 5.03 7.08
N VAL A 116 -2.21 4.34 6.37
CA VAL A 116 -0.96 3.75 6.94
C VAL A 116 0.22 4.75 6.94
N ALA A 117 -0.11 6.04 6.95
CA ALA A 117 0.76 7.21 6.95
C ALA A 117 1.73 7.37 5.76
N PRO A 118 1.40 6.99 4.50
CA PRO A 118 2.36 7.13 3.42
C PRO A 118 2.71 8.59 3.09
N TYR A 119 1.73 9.50 3.11
CA TYR A 119 2.01 10.93 2.95
C TYR A 119 2.89 11.45 4.06
N SER A 120 2.52 11.21 5.32
CA SER A 120 3.23 11.75 6.46
C SER A 120 4.67 11.27 6.54
N VAL A 121 4.90 9.98 6.27
CA VAL A 121 6.24 9.39 6.22
C VAL A 121 7.05 9.98 5.06
N VAL A 122 6.50 10.06 3.84
CA VAL A 122 7.24 10.62 2.69
C VAL A 122 7.56 12.10 2.89
N ILE A 123 6.61 12.90 3.40
CA ILE A 123 6.82 14.32 3.72
C ILE A 123 7.90 14.46 4.78
N ALA A 124 7.77 13.75 5.91
CA ALA A 124 8.75 13.85 6.98
C ALA A 124 10.13 13.32 6.55
N LYS A 125 10.22 12.30 5.69
CA LYS A 125 11.52 11.79 5.20
C LYS A 125 12.19 12.75 4.24
N ASN A 126 11.43 13.31 3.29
CA ASN A 126 11.97 13.95 2.09
C ASN A 126 11.81 15.48 2.08
N SER A 127 11.37 16.07 3.19
CA SER A 127 11.28 17.53 3.36
C SER A 127 11.91 18.00 4.67
N LYS A 128 12.07 19.32 4.79
CA LYS A 128 12.51 19.99 6.02
C LYS A 128 11.32 20.45 6.89
N ALA A 129 10.17 19.78 6.81
CA ALA A 129 9.02 20.02 7.67
C ALA A 129 9.42 19.99 9.16
N GLY A 130 8.93 20.94 9.95
CA GLY A 130 9.17 21.00 11.39
C GLY A 130 8.44 19.89 12.14
N LYS A 131 7.15 19.67 11.83
CA LYS A 131 6.33 18.60 12.39
C LYS A 131 5.29 18.16 11.38
N VAL A 132 5.01 16.86 11.32
CA VAL A 132 3.87 16.31 10.58
C VAL A 132 2.91 15.67 11.58
N VAL A 133 1.61 15.85 11.41
CA VAL A 133 0.56 15.25 12.24
C VAL A 133 -0.34 14.41 11.36
N SER A 134 -0.61 13.17 11.77
CA SER A 134 -1.42 12.22 11.01
C SER A 134 -2.72 11.91 11.74
N VAL A 135 -3.86 12.05 11.05
CA VAL A 135 -5.18 11.71 11.59
C VAL A 135 -5.78 10.57 10.78
N GLU A 136 -6.09 9.45 11.45
CA GLU A 136 -6.70 8.28 10.83
C GLU A 136 -7.70 7.60 11.76
N ILE A 137 -8.91 7.35 11.25
CA ILE A 137 -10.03 6.76 12.01
C ILE A 137 -9.99 5.23 12.02
N ASN A 138 -9.40 4.60 11.00
CA ASN A 138 -9.23 3.16 10.92
C ASN A 138 -8.14 2.72 11.90
N LYS A 139 -8.54 2.05 12.99
CA LYS A 139 -7.65 1.54 14.03
C LYS A 139 -6.54 0.64 13.47
N GLU A 140 -6.84 -0.21 12.50
CA GLU A 140 -5.83 -1.09 11.88
C GLU A 140 -4.83 -0.29 11.04
N ALA A 141 -5.31 0.70 10.28
CA ALA A 141 -4.41 1.56 9.53
C ALA A 141 -3.53 2.41 10.46
N ASN A 142 -4.06 2.86 11.61
CA ASN A 142 -3.31 3.59 12.62
C ASN A 142 -2.21 2.72 13.27
N LYS A 143 -2.47 1.44 13.55
CA LYS A 143 -1.44 0.49 14.00
C LYS A 143 -0.28 0.41 12.99
N TYR A 144 -0.61 0.23 11.71
CA TYR A 144 0.40 0.22 10.64
C TYR A 144 1.07 1.58 10.45
N ALA A 145 0.36 2.69 10.61
CA ALA A 145 0.93 4.04 10.55
C ALA A 145 2.02 4.22 11.61
N LYS A 146 1.74 3.84 12.87
CA LYS A 146 2.74 3.87 13.95
C LYS A 146 3.95 3.02 13.59
N LEU A 147 3.74 1.77 13.18
CA LEU A 147 4.81 0.88 12.72
C LEU A 147 5.64 1.51 11.60
N ASN A 148 5.01 2.11 10.59
CA ASN A 148 5.69 2.73 9.46
C ASN A 148 6.50 3.96 9.87
N VAL A 149 6.01 4.76 10.82
CA VAL A 149 6.80 5.85 11.41
C VAL A 149 8.06 5.29 12.09
N GLU A 150 7.98 4.16 12.78
CA GLU A 150 9.15 3.52 13.39
C GLU A 150 10.12 2.96 12.36
N LEU A 151 9.61 2.19 11.38
CA LEU A 151 10.40 1.58 10.30
C LEU A 151 11.23 2.61 9.53
N ASN A 152 10.71 3.83 9.38
CA ASN A 152 11.38 4.92 8.67
C ASN A 152 12.21 5.84 9.59
N LYS A 153 12.27 5.55 10.89
CA LYS A 153 12.99 6.30 11.93
C LYS A 153 12.48 7.74 12.11
N LEU A 154 11.16 7.91 12.17
CA LEU A 154 10.49 9.23 12.17
C LEU A 154 9.69 9.53 13.45
N LYS A 155 9.87 8.78 14.55
CA LYS A 155 9.09 8.92 15.80
C LYS A 155 9.01 10.35 16.35
N LYS A 156 10.06 11.16 16.20
CA LYS A 156 10.09 12.55 16.68
C LYS A 156 9.48 13.56 15.69
N ARG A 157 9.23 13.15 14.44
CA ARG A 157 8.82 14.04 13.32
C ARG A 157 7.35 13.90 12.92
N VAL A 158 6.74 12.73 13.08
CA VAL A 158 5.34 12.41 12.74
C VAL A 158 4.50 12.20 13.99
#